data_AF-R1EMP7-F1
#
_entry.id   AF-R1EMP7-F1
#
_cell.length_a   1.000
_cell.length_b   1.000
_cell.length_c   1.000
_cell.angle_alpha   90.00
_cell.angle_beta   90.00
_cell.angle_gamma   90.00
#
_symmetry.space_group_name_H-M   'P 1'
#
loop_
_entity.id
_entity.type
_entity.pdbx_description
1 polymer ?
#
loop_
_entity_poly.entity_id
_entity_poly.type
_entity_poly.pdbx_seq_one_letter_code
_entity_poly.pdbx_strand_id
1 'polypeptide(L)'
;MATSLFSRLCQAHPAAVCRLRMQYRMAADIMAISSQLVYSGELVCGSPAVANATLNLPRLGHVRAALALPPCRQAGGAWDGARSWAAAAAGGAGAESEARGLGRRAEWLRLAILPQHRVVFLDTDAMPATEARVQAGRRGNVYNPLEADLLVQLLAWLSACGVEPARMAYLSPYRAQLKAVAERLPPPLRGVEALTIDKGQGRDFECLLLSMVRSNADGATGSLLADWRRLNVAFSRAKRKLLVVGSRRTLQQSPMLASFLEMADQRGWCLQLPPRAHQLYPMPPLPAGEPAPPASPAPPAPPAPPAQQGSGRRHGAGHAPPPPPIVPDNMPITANLVHEIHQVAPARVPGGGGQRVASAAQPSVVDW
;
A
#
# COMPACT_ATOMS: atom_id res chain seq x y z
N MET A 1 9.99 8.53 24.15
CA MET A 1 10.05 8.12 22.73
C MET A 1 11.25 7.20 22.55
N ALA A 2 11.10 6.05 21.91
CA ALA A 2 12.22 5.16 21.58
C ALA A 2 12.89 5.65 20.29
N THR A 3 13.81 6.61 20.41
CA THR A 3 14.63 7.07 19.27
C THR A 3 15.62 5.96 18.91
N SER A 4 15.58 5.45 17.68
CA SER A 4 16.50 4.41 17.24
C SER A 4 17.93 4.93 17.18
N LEU A 5 18.91 4.04 17.36
CA LEU A 5 20.33 4.37 17.21
C LEU A 5 20.61 5.00 15.83
N PHE A 6 20.02 4.42 14.78
CA PHE A 6 20.11 4.95 13.42
C PHE A 6 19.62 6.40 13.31
N SER A 7 18.47 6.72 13.92
CA SER A 7 17.94 8.08 13.92
C SER A 7 18.87 9.07 14.63
N ARG A 8 19.48 8.67 15.75
CA ARG A 8 20.45 9.49 16.48
C ARG A 8 21.72 9.73 15.65
N LEU A 9 22.23 8.68 15.00
CA LEU A 9 23.42 8.78 14.16
C LEU A 9 23.19 9.60 12.90
N CYS A 10 22.02 9.52 12.28
CA CYS A 10 21.68 10.36 11.13
C CYS A 10 21.64 11.85 11.49
N GLN A 11 21.14 12.19 12.67
CA GLN A 11 21.11 13.57 13.18
C GLN A 11 22.53 14.06 13.55
N ALA A 12 23.32 13.22 14.21
CA ALA A 12 24.67 13.57 14.64
C ALA A 12 25.68 13.65 13.48
N HIS A 13 25.51 12.82 12.45
CA HIS A 13 26.44 12.73 11.31
C HIS A 13 25.72 12.71 9.95
N PRO A 14 25.12 13.83 9.50
CA PRO A 14 24.37 13.88 8.24
C PRO A 14 25.21 13.49 7.02
N ALA A 15 26.51 13.81 7.02
CA ALA A 15 27.44 13.49 5.93
C ALA A 15 27.69 11.99 5.76
N ALA A 16 27.43 11.17 6.78
CA ALA A 16 27.57 9.71 6.72
C ALA A 16 26.32 9.02 6.15
N VAL A 17 25.22 9.76 5.91
CA VAL A 17 23.94 9.19 5.45
C VAL A 17 23.87 9.21 3.93
N CYS A 18 23.90 8.02 3.32
CA CYS A 18 23.62 7.86 1.89
C CYS A 18 22.15 7.47 1.67
N ARG A 19 21.40 8.28 0.91
CA ARG A 19 20.00 8.01 0.58
C ARG A 19 19.88 7.27 -0.76
N LEU A 20 19.23 6.11 -0.73
CA LEU A 20 18.85 5.39 -1.94
C LEU A 20 17.59 5.99 -2.54
N ARG A 21 17.74 6.71 -3.66
CA ARG A 21 16.66 7.45 -4.31
C ARG A 21 15.92 6.65 -5.39
N MET A 22 16.51 5.56 -5.88
CA MET A 22 15.95 4.75 -6.96
C MET A 22 15.15 3.56 -6.40
N GLN A 23 13.92 3.38 -6.88
CA GLN A 23 13.04 2.27 -6.48
C GLN A 23 12.56 1.45 -7.69
N TYR A 24 12.40 0.13 -7.51
CA TYR A 24 12.07 -0.81 -8.60
C TYR A 24 10.75 -1.56 -8.37
N ARG A 25 9.87 -1.05 -7.51
CA ARG A 25 8.67 -1.74 -7.01
C ARG A 25 7.38 -1.10 -7.50
N MET A 26 7.19 0.18 -7.17
CA MET A 26 5.94 0.92 -7.30
C MET A 26 5.87 1.58 -8.67
N ALA A 27 4.70 1.50 -9.31
CA ALA A 27 4.39 2.35 -10.44
C ALA A 27 4.46 3.84 -10.05
N ALA A 28 4.68 4.72 -11.03
CA ALA A 28 5.00 6.13 -10.78
C ALA A 28 3.93 6.84 -9.92
N ASP A 29 2.65 6.56 -10.19
CA ASP A 29 1.53 7.16 -9.45
C ASP A 29 1.52 6.75 -7.97
N ILE A 30 1.79 5.47 -7.68
CA ILE A 30 1.84 4.96 -6.30
C ILE A 30 3.08 5.52 -5.59
N MET A 31 4.22 5.52 -6.28
CA MET A 31 5.47 6.08 -5.77
C MET A 31 5.32 7.56 -5.42
N ALA A 32 4.56 8.33 -6.22
CA ALA A 32 4.38 9.76 -6.00
C ALA A 32 3.78 10.09 -4.62
N ILE A 33 2.91 9.22 -4.09
CA ILE A 33 2.33 9.37 -2.74
C ILE A 33 3.46 9.39 -1.70
N SER A 34 4.26 8.33 -1.65
CA SER A 34 5.38 8.22 -0.70
C SER A 34 6.46 9.27 -0.96
N SER A 35 6.77 9.54 -2.22
CA SER A 35 7.80 10.50 -2.62
C SER A 35 7.47 11.90 -2.09
N GLN A 36 6.26 12.40 -2.37
CA GLN A 36 5.85 13.75 -1.99
C GLN A 36 5.58 13.89 -0.48
N LEU A 37 4.99 12.88 0.15
CA LEU A 37 4.54 12.98 1.54
C LEU A 37 5.60 12.54 2.58
N VAL A 38 6.68 11.85 2.17
CA VAL A 38 7.72 11.36 3.09
C VAL A 38 9.12 11.71 2.64
N TYR A 39 9.42 11.52 1.36
CA TYR A 39 10.79 11.63 0.85
C TYR A 39 11.07 12.97 0.17
N SER A 40 10.27 14.02 0.43
CA SER A 40 10.47 15.37 -0.12
C SER A 40 10.62 15.42 -1.65
N GLY A 41 9.99 14.49 -2.37
CA GLY A 41 10.07 14.37 -3.82
C GLY A 41 11.34 13.68 -4.37
N GLU A 42 12.22 13.17 -3.50
CA GLU A 42 13.53 12.61 -3.92
C GLU A 42 13.45 11.19 -4.50
N LEU A 43 12.32 10.48 -4.33
CA LEU A 43 12.17 9.09 -4.77
C LEU A 43 11.82 9.02 -6.25
N VAL A 44 12.57 8.22 -7.02
CA VAL A 44 12.47 8.09 -8.48
C VAL A 44 12.37 6.62 -8.90
N CYS A 45 11.59 6.34 -9.95
CA CYS A 45 11.50 5.01 -10.54
C CYS A 45 12.83 4.60 -11.19
N GLY A 46 13.25 3.36 -10.93
CA GLY A 46 14.50 2.80 -11.44
C GLY A 46 14.49 2.54 -12.95
N SER A 47 13.31 2.39 -13.55
CA SER A 47 13.16 2.23 -15.00
C SER A 47 11.78 2.71 -15.50
N PRO A 48 11.65 3.05 -16.80
CA PRO A 48 10.35 3.36 -17.40
C PRO A 48 9.36 2.19 -17.33
N ALA A 49 9.84 0.94 -17.33
CA ALA A 49 9.00 -0.24 -17.22
C ALA A 49 8.30 -0.33 -15.85
N VAL A 50 9.02 -0.03 -14.77
CA VAL A 50 8.44 0.06 -13.42
C VAL A 50 7.49 1.25 -13.33
N ALA A 51 7.93 2.42 -13.81
CA ALA A 51 7.13 3.64 -13.79
C ALA A 51 5.77 3.47 -14.49
N ASN A 52 5.78 2.79 -15.64
CA ASN A 52 4.60 2.60 -16.47
C ASN A 52 3.80 1.32 -16.18
N ALA A 53 4.22 0.51 -15.21
CA ALA A 53 3.58 -0.77 -14.91
C ALA A 53 2.09 -0.59 -14.59
N THR A 54 1.24 -1.42 -15.20
CA THR A 54 -0.21 -1.46 -14.97
C THR A 54 -0.66 -2.85 -14.56
N LEU A 55 -1.77 -2.93 -13.83
CA LEU A 55 -2.35 -4.21 -13.43
C LEU A 55 -2.77 -5.02 -14.67
N ASN A 56 -2.38 -6.28 -14.73
CA ASN A 56 -2.76 -7.17 -15.84
C ASN A 56 -4.18 -7.70 -15.60
N LEU A 57 -5.10 -7.38 -16.52
CA LEU A 57 -6.51 -7.79 -16.47
C LEU A 57 -6.89 -8.57 -17.74
N PRO A 58 -6.43 -9.83 -17.89
CA PRO A 58 -6.61 -10.59 -19.14
C PRO A 58 -8.07 -10.85 -19.51
N ARG A 59 -8.99 -10.84 -18.53
CA ARG A 59 -10.43 -11.07 -18.73
C ARG A 59 -11.26 -9.80 -18.71
N LEU A 60 -10.65 -8.61 -18.70
CA LEU A 60 -11.37 -7.34 -18.68
C LEU A 60 -12.38 -7.23 -19.83
N GLY A 61 -12.03 -7.72 -21.02
CA GLY A 61 -12.92 -7.72 -22.18
C GLY A 61 -14.22 -8.51 -21.96
N HIS A 62 -14.13 -9.67 -21.30
CA HIS A 62 -15.29 -10.53 -21.02
C HIS A 62 -16.27 -9.91 -20.03
N VAL A 63 -15.75 -9.17 -19.06
CA VAL A 63 -16.59 -8.52 -18.03
C VAL A 63 -16.98 -7.08 -18.40
N ARG A 64 -16.48 -6.54 -19.51
CA ARG A 64 -16.73 -5.16 -19.93
C ARG A 64 -18.22 -4.86 -20.13
N ALA A 65 -18.99 -5.83 -20.63
CA ALA A 65 -20.44 -5.69 -20.78
C ALA A 65 -21.19 -5.72 -19.43
N ALA A 66 -20.66 -6.42 -18.43
CA ALA A 66 -21.24 -6.49 -17.09
C ALA A 66 -20.80 -5.30 -16.20
N LEU A 67 -19.65 -4.71 -16.49
CA LEU A 67 -19.17 -3.45 -15.90
C LEU A 67 -19.78 -2.21 -16.57
N ALA A 68 -20.16 -2.34 -17.84
CA ALA A 68 -21.06 -1.39 -18.48
C ALA A 68 -22.42 -1.59 -17.84
N LEU A 69 -22.93 -0.54 -17.21
CA LEU A 69 -24.32 -0.55 -16.81
C LEU A 69 -25.18 -0.62 -18.07
N PRO A 70 -26.42 -1.14 -17.98
CA PRO A 70 -27.37 -0.96 -19.07
C PRO A 70 -27.38 0.52 -19.49
N PRO A 71 -27.31 0.82 -20.80
CA PRO A 71 -27.06 2.17 -21.27
C PRO A 71 -28.18 3.11 -20.81
N CYS A 72 -27.85 4.10 -19.97
CA CYS A 72 -28.60 5.36 -20.00
C CYS A 72 -28.26 6.03 -21.34
N ARG A 73 -29.28 6.28 -22.16
CA ARG A 73 -29.13 6.79 -23.54
C ARG A 73 -28.19 8.02 -23.59
N GLN A 74 -27.22 7.96 -24.50
CA GLN A 74 -26.18 8.97 -24.72
C GLN A 74 -26.72 10.27 -25.35
N ALA A 75 -26.12 11.41 -24.98
CA ALA A 75 -25.92 12.54 -25.89
C ALA A 75 -24.51 13.10 -25.64
N GLY A 76 -23.73 13.28 -26.72
CA GLY A 76 -22.27 13.39 -26.72
C GLY A 76 -21.64 14.61 -26.02
N GLY A 77 -20.34 14.49 -25.79
CA GLY A 77 -19.47 15.56 -25.29
C GLY A 77 -18.15 15.02 -24.73
N ALA A 78 -17.04 15.70 -25.04
CA ALA A 78 -15.67 15.34 -24.69
C ALA A 78 -15.38 15.32 -23.17
N TRP A 79 -14.32 14.60 -22.79
CA TRP A 79 -13.83 14.40 -21.43
C TRP A 79 -13.19 15.68 -20.86
N ASP A 80 -13.80 16.25 -19.81
CA ASP A 80 -13.17 17.22 -18.91
C ASP A 80 -13.15 16.61 -17.50
N GLY A 81 -11.99 16.07 -17.13
CA GLY A 81 -11.65 15.81 -15.73
C GLY A 81 -11.52 17.15 -14.99
N ALA A 82 -11.98 17.19 -13.74
CA ALA A 82 -11.95 18.38 -12.88
C ALA A 82 -12.88 19.53 -13.31
N ARG A 83 -14.14 19.46 -12.85
CA ARG A 83 -14.85 20.59 -12.23
C ARG A 83 -16.12 20.06 -11.55
N SER A 84 -16.09 20.08 -10.22
CA SER A 84 -17.23 20.09 -9.29
C SER A 84 -18.46 19.21 -9.59
N TRP A 85 -18.66 18.18 -8.76
CA TRP A 85 -19.99 17.61 -8.51
C TRP A 85 -20.95 18.59 -7.80
N ALA A 86 -20.47 19.77 -7.38
CA ALA A 86 -21.24 20.75 -6.60
C ALA A 86 -22.29 21.55 -7.40
N ALA A 87 -22.21 21.63 -8.72
CA ALA A 87 -23.16 22.43 -9.51
C ALA A 87 -24.54 21.75 -9.70
N ALA A 88 -24.63 20.42 -9.57
CA ALA A 88 -25.89 19.69 -9.74
C ALA A 88 -26.77 19.66 -8.49
N ALA A 89 -26.22 20.00 -7.31
CA ALA A 89 -26.97 20.02 -6.05
C ALA A 89 -27.61 21.40 -5.75
N ALA A 90 -27.23 22.45 -6.49
CA ALA A 90 -27.69 23.82 -6.28
C ALA A 90 -28.76 24.32 -7.28
N GLY A 91 -29.18 23.48 -8.24
CA GLY A 91 -30.18 23.84 -9.24
C GLY A 91 -31.44 23.00 -9.09
N GLY A 92 -32.50 23.61 -8.56
CA GLY A 92 -33.84 23.03 -8.61
C GLY A 92 -34.37 22.89 -10.04
N ALA A 93 -35.32 21.96 -10.17
CA ALA A 93 -36.17 21.65 -11.32
C ALA A 93 -35.56 20.80 -12.46
N GLY A 94 -36.18 19.63 -12.67
CA GLY A 94 -36.13 18.87 -13.92
C GLY A 94 -35.58 17.45 -13.78
N ALA A 95 -36.48 16.47 -13.74
CA ALA A 95 -36.18 15.02 -13.76
C ALA A 95 -35.29 14.55 -14.94
N GLU A 96 -35.06 15.42 -15.93
CA GLU A 96 -34.15 15.18 -17.06
C GLU A 96 -32.67 15.50 -16.75
N SER A 97 -32.39 16.30 -15.71
CA SER A 97 -31.03 16.65 -15.26
C SER A 97 -30.36 15.51 -14.46
N GLU A 98 -31.14 14.72 -13.72
CA GLU A 98 -30.63 13.58 -12.94
C GLU A 98 -30.09 12.45 -13.84
N ALA A 99 -30.69 12.22 -15.01
CA ALA A 99 -30.31 11.15 -15.92
C ALA A 99 -28.90 11.34 -16.53
N ARG A 100 -28.49 12.59 -16.82
CA ARG A 100 -27.14 12.92 -17.31
C ARG A 100 -26.06 12.78 -16.23
N GLY A 101 -26.42 13.01 -14.97
CA GLY A 101 -25.54 12.79 -13.81
C GLY A 101 -25.38 11.31 -13.46
N LEU A 102 -26.46 10.51 -13.60
CA LEU A 102 -26.45 9.08 -13.31
C LEU A 102 -25.49 8.29 -14.21
N GLY A 103 -25.37 8.64 -15.49
CA GLY A 103 -24.53 7.89 -16.45
C GLY A 103 -23.07 7.76 -16.03
N ARG A 104 -22.47 8.82 -15.45
CA ARG A 104 -21.09 8.79 -14.92
C ARG A 104 -21.01 8.26 -13.49
N ARG A 105 -22.02 8.54 -12.65
CA ARG A 105 -22.10 8.06 -11.26
C ARG A 105 -22.16 6.54 -11.19
N ALA A 106 -22.77 5.95 -12.20
CA ALA A 106 -23.03 4.54 -12.18
C ALA A 106 -21.77 3.75 -12.63
N GLU A 107 -20.89 4.30 -13.49
CA GLU A 107 -19.64 3.62 -13.95
C GLU A 107 -18.50 3.55 -12.91
N TRP A 108 -18.75 3.87 -11.64
CA TRP A 108 -17.71 4.01 -10.62
C TRP A 108 -16.81 2.76 -10.51
N LEU A 109 -17.38 1.56 -10.61
CA LEU A 109 -16.66 0.30 -10.47
C LEU A 109 -15.71 0.07 -11.63
N ARG A 110 -16.16 0.40 -12.85
CA ARG A 110 -15.32 0.32 -14.04
C ARG A 110 -14.11 1.25 -13.91
N LEU A 111 -14.35 2.51 -13.53
CA LEU A 111 -13.28 3.49 -13.31
C LEU A 111 -12.31 3.03 -12.21
N ALA A 112 -12.84 2.46 -11.13
CA ALA A 112 -12.03 1.92 -10.05
C ALA A 112 -11.13 0.76 -10.52
N ILE A 113 -11.56 -0.10 -11.44
CA ILE A 113 -10.83 -1.31 -11.85
C ILE A 113 -9.82 -1.05 -12.97
N LEU A 114 -10.10 -0.11 -13.87
CA LEU A 114 -9.30 0.12 -15.08
C LEU A 114 -7.78 0.22 -14.77
N PRO A 115 -6.91 -0.46 -15.55
CA PRO A 115 -5.48 -0.48 -15.29
C PRO A 115 -4.78 0.87 -15.39
N GLN A 116 -5.36 1.80 -16.17
CA GLN A 116 -4.84 3.16 -16.33
C GLN A 116 -4.98 3.98 -15.05
N HIS A 117 -6.00 3.70 -14.23
CA HIS A 117 -6.22 4.34 -12.95
C HIS A 117 -5.48 3.56 -11.85
N ARG A 118 -4.17 3.78 -11.76
CA ARG A 118 -3.29 3.05 -10.83
C ARG A 118 -3.62 3.35 -9.37
N VAL A 119 -3.95 4.60 -9.06
CA VAL A 119 -4.38 5.05 -7.73
C VAL A 119 -5.81 5.57 -7.85
N VAL A 120 -6.71 5.10 -6.98
CA VAL A 120 -8.08 5.61 -6.90
C VAL A 120 -8.48 5.75 -5.43
N PHE A 121 -8.92 6.94 -5.03
CA PHE A 121 -9.58 7.19 -3.76
C PHE A 121 -11.10 7.17 -3.96
N LEU A 122 -11.76 6.21 -3.33
CA LEU A 122 -13.20 5.97 -3.37
C LEU A 122 -13.83 6.66 -2.15
N ASP A 123 -14.41 7.83 -2.39
CA ASP A 123 -15.03 8.65 -1.35
C ASP A 123 -16.43 8.12 -1.03
N THR A 124 -16.62 7.75 0.24
CA THR A 124 -17.86 7.15 0.76
C THR A 124 -18.84 8.17 1.33
N ASP A 125 -18.54 9.47 1.32
CA ASP A 125 -19.33 10.50 2.01
C ASP A 125 -20.78 10.65 1.50
N ALA A 126 -21.05 10.30 0.23
CA ALA A 126 -22.40 10.31 -0.33
C ALA A 126 -23.21 9.05 0.04
N MET A 127 -22.62 8.10 0.76
CA MET A 127 -23.25 6.88 1.23
C MET A 127 -23.40 6.90 2.76
N PRO A 128 -24.31 6.12 3.34
CA PRO A 128 -24.41 5.95 4.80
C PRO A 128 -23.30 5.02 5.33
N ALA A 129 -22.04 5.26 4.95
CA ALA A 129 -20.88 4.44 5.31
C ALA A 129 -20.31 4.86 6.68
N THR A 130 -21.12 4.80 7.74
CA THR A 130 -20.70 5.18 9.10
C THR A 130 -19.96 4.04 9.82
N GLU A 131 -19.01 4.40 10.68
CA GLU A 131 -18.29 3.42 11.49
C GLU A 131 -19.20 2.75 12.55
N ALA A 132 -18.97 1.46 12.79
CA ALA A 132 -19.63 0.65 13.81
C ALA A 132 -18.61 0.13 14.83
N ARG A 133 -19.09 -0.32 16.01
CA ARG A 133 -18.26 -0.85 17.09
C ARG A 133 -18.73 -2.25 17.49
N VAL A 134 -17.79 -3.20 17.55
CA VAL A 134 -18.11 -4.61 17.87
C VAL A 134 -18.55 -4.78 19.33
N GLN A 135 -17.95 -4.03 20.27
CA GLN A 135 -18.30 -4.01 21.69
C GLN A 135 -18.04 -2.61 22.27
N ALA A 136 -18.96 -2.10 23.09
CA ALA A 136 -18.79 -0.84 23.79
C ALA A 136 -17.61 -0.92 24.78
N GLY A 137 -16.70 0.07 24.75
CA GLY A 137 -15.65 0.25 25.77
C GLY A 137 -14.22 -0.19 25.42
N ARG A 138 -13.98 -1.01 24.37
CA ARG A 138 -12.61 -1.35 23.92
C ARG A 138 -12.14 -0.46 22.77
N ARG A 139 -11.08 0.35 23.02
CA ARG A 139 -10.36 1.09 21.97
C ARG A 139 -9.79 0.10 20.93
N GLY A 140 -10.14 0.27 19.65
CA GLY A 140 -9.63 -0.55 18.54
C GLY A 140 -10.62 -1.53 17.89
N ASN A 141 -11.85 -1.63 18.39
CA ASN A 141 -12.91 -2.49 17.84
C ASN A 141 -13.84 -1.77 16.83
N VAL A 142 -13.28 -0.83 16.06
CA VAL A 142 -14.02 -0.07 15.04
C VAL A 142 -13.93 -0.79 13.70
N TYR A 143 -15.05 -0.88 12.99
CA TYR A 143 -15.12 -1.40 11.62
C TYR A 143 -16.19 -0.63 10.85
N ASN A 144 -16.17 -0.71 9.53
CA ASN A 144 -17.16 -0.06 8.68
C ASN A 144 -17.80 -1.15 7.80
N PRO A 145 -19.07 -1.53 8.06
CA PRO A 145 -19.75 -2.59 7.33
C PRO A 145 -19.79 -2.31 5.83
N LEU A 146 -20.10 -1.07 5.46
CA LEU A 146 -20.29 -0.70 4.06
C LEU A 146 -18.96 -0.63 3.30
N GLU A 147 -17.89 -0.15 3.93
CA GLU A 147 -16.55 -0.29 3.34
C GLU A 147 -16.15 -1.76 3.18
N ALA A 148 -16.50 -2.64 4.12
CA ALA A 148 -16.19 -4.06 4.02
C ALA A 148 -16.89 -4.70 2.81
N ASP A 149 -18.16 -4.36 2.58
CA ASP A 149 -18.93 -4.83 1.42
C ASP A 149 -18.34 -4.32 0.09
N LEU A 150 -17.93 -3.03 0.04
CA LEU A 150 -17.23 -2.45 -1.12
C LEU A 150 -15.90 -3.16 -1.42
N LEU A 151 -15.11 -3.46 -0.38
CA LEU A 151 -13.84 -4.17 -0.53
C LEU A 151 -14.06 -5.56 -1.16
N VAL A 152 -15.05 -6.31 -0.68
CA VAL A 152 -15.40 -7.64 -1.21
C VAL A 152 -15.85 -7.54 -2.67
N GLN A 153 -16.70 -6.57 -2.99
CA GLN A 153 -17.16 -6.33 -4.36
C GLN A 153 -15.98 -6.01 -5.29
N LEU A 154 -15.09 -5.09 -4.90
CA LEU A 154 -13.89 -4.74 -5.68
C LEU A 154 -12.97 -5.95 -5.90
N LEU A 155 -12.68 -6.72 -4.85
CA LEU A 155 -11.85 -7.93 -4.95
C LEU A 155 -12.47 -8.97 -5.89
N ALA A 156 -13.79 -9.17 -5.82
CA ALA A 156 -14.49 -10.10 -6.68
C ALA A 156 -14.41 -9.70 -8.16
N TRP A 157 -14.61 -8.42 -8.46
CA TRP A 157 -14.51 -7.92 -9.83
C TRP A 157 -13.09 -7.91 -10.37
N LEU A 158 -12.09 -7.58 -9.55
CA LEU A 158 -10.68 -7.73 -9.92
C LEU A 158 -10.34 -9.20 -10.22
N SER A 159 -10.83 -10.13 -9.41
CA SER A 159 -10.66 -11.56 -9.67
C SER A 159 -11.37 -12.02 -10.95
N ALA A 160 -12.60 -11.58 -11.18
CA ALA A 160 -13.33 -11.85 -12.44
C ALA A 160 -12.57 -11.30 -13.66
N CYS A 161 -11.91 -10.15 -13.54
CA CYS A 161 -11.01 -9.59 -14.56
C CYS A 161 -9.72 -10.39 -14.77
N GLY A 162 -9.43 -11.41 -13.94
CA GLY A 162 -8.28 -12.30 -14.08
C GLY A 162 -7.14 -12.05 -13.11
N VAL A 163 -7.34 -11.26 -12.05
CA VAL A 163 -6.33 -11.09 -11.01
C VAL A 163 -6.40 -12.27 -10.04
N GLU A 164 -5.29 -13.00 -9.91
CA GLU A 164 -5.17 -14.09 -8.95
C GLU A 164 -5.30 -13.58 -7.50
N PRO A 165 -6.06 -14.25 -6.62
CA PRO A 165 -6.18 -13.89 -5.20
C PRO A 165 -4.83 -13.69 -4.51
N ALA A 166 -3.83 -14.53 -4.79
CA ALA A 166 -2.50 -14.46 -4.18
C ALA A 166 -1.70 -13.19 -4.54
N ARG A 167 -2.12 -12.46 -5.59
CA ARG A 167 -1.50 -11.19 -6.02
C ARG A 167 -2.22 -9.97 -5.46
N MET A 168 -3.31 -10.18 -4.73
CA MET A 168 -4.12 -9.13 -4.11
C MET A 168 -3.98 -9.16 -2.60
N ALA A 169 -4.11 -7.98 -2.01
CA ALA A 169 -4.26 -7.85 -0.56
C ALA A 169 -5.27 -6.76 -0.23
N TYR A 170 -5.89 -6.87 0.94
CA TYR A 170 -6.62 -5.78 1.57
C TYR A 170 -5.99 -5.43 2.91
N LEU A 171 -5.94 -4.13 3.20
CA LEU A 171 -5.28 -3.57 4.36
C LEU A 171 -6.25 -2.68 5.14
N SER A 172 -6.14 -2.71 6.46
CA SER A 172 -6.81 -1.74 7.34
C SER A 172 -5.98 -1.49 8.62
N PRO A 173 -6.03 -0.27 9.19
CA PRO A 173 -5.53 -0.03 10.54
C PRO A 173 -6.27 -0.84 11.62
N TYR A 174 -7.50 -1.26 11.33
CA TYR A 174 -8.39 -1.87 12.31
C TYR A 174 -8.56 -3.37 12.07
N ARG A 175 -8.16 -4.19 13.05
CA ARG A 175 -8.31 -5.65 12.98
C ARG A 175 -9.76 -6.11 12.85
N ALA A 176 -10.69 -5.38 13.47
CA ALA A 176 -12.13 -5.65 13.34
C ALA A 176 -12.60 -5.51 11.89
N GLN A 177 -12.06 -4.53 11.13
CA GLN A 177 -12.35 -4.41 9.70
C GLN A 177 -11.80 -5.59 8.90
N LEU A 178 -10.57 -6.03 9.19
CA LEU A 178 -9.98 -7.17 8.48
C LEU A 178 -10.81 -8.44 8.68
N LYS A 179 -11.31 -8.66 9.90
CA LYS A 179 -12.21 -9.76 10.24
C LYS A 179 -13.55 -9.62 9.50
N ALA A 180 -14.14 -8.44 9.50
CA ALA A 180 -15.41 -8.19 8.81
C ALA A 180 -15.33 -8.46 7.30
N VAL A 181 -14.22 -8.10 6.65
CA VAL A 181 -13.97 -8.43 5.24
C VAL A 181 -13.78 -9.93 5.07
N ALA A 182 -12.94 -10.57 5.90
CA ALA A 182 -12.65 -12.00 5.80
C ALA A 182 -13.90 -12.88 5.89
N GLU A 183 -14.83 -12.54 6.78
CA GLU A 183 -16.11 -13.25 6.97
C GLU A 183 -17.05 -13.13 5.77
N ARG A 184 -16.91 -12.07 4.96
CA ARG A 184 -17.71 -11.82 3.76
C ARG A 184 -17.06 -12.33 2.48
N LEU A 185 -15.80 -12.75 2.53
CA LEU A 185 -15.09 -13.22 1.33
C LEU A 185 -15.67 -14.55 0.84
N PRO A 186 -16.12 -14.63 -0.43
CA PRO A 186 -16.54 -15.89 -1.00
C PRO A 186 -15.35 -16.86 -1.12
N PRO A 187 -15.59 -18.19 -1.11
CA PRO A 187 -14.51 -19.19 -1.08
C PRO A 187 -13.39 -19.00 -2.12
N PRO A 188 -13.67 -18.64 -3.40
CA PRO A 188 -12.61 -18.42 -4.40
C PRO A 188 -11.66 -17.26 -4.08
N LEU A 189 -12.06 -16.33 -3.19
CA LEU A 189 -11.25 -15.16 -2.81
C LEU A 189 -10.53 -15.33 -1.47
N ARG A 190 -10.64 -16.48 -0.80
CA ARG A 190 -9.96 -16.72 0.49
C ARG A 190 -8.43 -16.71 0.40
N GLY A 191 -7.86 -16.79 -0.80
CA GLY A 191 -6.42 -16.61 -1.05
C GLY A 191 -5.95 -15.15 -1.05
N VAL A 192 -6.84 -14.16 -0.93
CA VAL A 192 -6.47 -12.74 -0.80
C VAL A 192 -5.91 -12.47 0.59
N GLU A 193 -4.78 -11.78 0.67
CA GLU A 193 -4.09 -11.55 1.94
C GLU A 193 -4.68 -10.39 2.74
N ALA A 194 -4.90 -10.60 4.04
CA ALA A 194 -5.34 -9.58 4.99
C ALA A 194 -4.15 -8.98 5.72
N LEU A 195 -3.91 -7.68 5.53
CA LEU A 195 -2.76 -6.97 6.11
C LEU A 195 -3.20 -6.02 7.23
N THR A 196 -2.60 -6.16 8.40
CA THR A 196 -2.55 -5.06 9.39
C THR A 196 -1.33 -4.21 9.09
N ILE A 197 -1.41 -2.90 9.35
CA ILE A 197 -0.27 -2.01 9.11
C ILE A 197 1.01 -2.45 9.84
N ASP A 198 0.87 -3.03 11.03
CA ASP A 198 1.99 -3.45 11.89
C ASP A 198 2.61 -4.81 11.53
N LYS A 199 1.94 -5.65 10.73
CA LYS A 199 2.50 -6.94 10.32
C LYS A 199 3.50 -6.69 9.20
N GLY A 200 4.68 -6.24 9.61
CA GLY A 200 5.84 -6.03 8.76
C GLY A 200 6.49 -7.35 8.40
N GLN A 201 6.11 -7.94 7.27
CA GLN A 201 7.02 -8.83 6.56
C GLN A 201 6.88 -8.61 5.05
N GLY A 202 7.89 -7.92 4.49
CA GLY A 202 8.55 -8.13 3.18
C GLY A 202 7.78 -8.42 1.89
N ARG A 203 6.45 -8.50 1.89
CA ARG A 203 5.65 -8.89 0.73
C ARG A 203 4.92 -7.69 0.17
N ASP A 204 4.93 -7.62 -1.15
CA ASP A 204 4.29 -6.58 -1.94
C ASP A 204 3.29 -7.23 -2.89
N PHE A 205 2.22 -6.53 -3.21
CA PHE A 205 1.09 -7.06 -3.97
C PHE A 205 0.93 -6.28 -5.27
N GLU A 206 0.48 -6.96 -6.32
CA GLU A 206 0.22 -6.31 -7.60
C GLU A 206 -0.97 -5.32 -7.46
N CYS A 207 -1.96 -5.68 -6.63
CA CYS A 207 -3.09 -4.83 -6.29
C CYS A 207 -3.34 -4.82 -4.77
N LEU A 208 -3.48 -3.62 -4.19
CA LEU A 208 -3.79 -3.41 -2.78
C LEU A 208 -5.07 -2.59 -2.64
N LEU A 209 -5.97 -3.03 -1.76
CA LEU A 209 -7.14 -2.27 -1.32
C LEU A 209 -6.93 -1.82 0.12
N LEU A 210 -7.09 -0.53 0.40
CA LEU A 210 -6.93 0.06 1.73
C LEU A 210 -8.27 0.59 2.23
N SER A 211 -8.76 0.07 3.35
CA SER A 211 -9.96 0.59 4.04
C SER A 211 -9.55 1.46 5.21
N MET A 212 -9.98 2.72 5.17
CA MET A 212 -9.68 3.74 6.18
C MET A 212 -10.64 3.67 7.37
N VAL A 213 -11.82 3.06 7.22
CA VAL A 213 -12.80 2.71 8.26
C VAL A 213 -13.52 3.90 8.90
N ARG A 214 -12.76 4.93 9.28
CA ARG A 214 -13.27 6.05 10.10
C ARG A 214 -14.19 6.92 9.28
N SER A 215 -15.42 7.04 9.78
CA SER A 215 -16.50 7.85 9.21
C SER A 215 -17.45 8.21 10.34
N ASN A 216 -17.33 9.45 10.83
CA ASN A 216 -18.08 9.92 12.00
C ASN A 216 -18.31 11.44 11.94
N ALA A 217 -19.34 11.92 12.64
CA ALA A 217 -19.73 13.33 12.63
C ALA A 217 -18.67 14.25 13.25
N ASP A 218 -17.93 13.73 14.24
CA ASP A 218 -16.90 14.45 15.01
C ASP A 218 -15.60 14.66 14.21
N GLY A 219 -15.46 14.07 13.03
CA GLY A 219 -14.24 14.16 12.23
C GLY A 219 -13.02 13.47 12.86
N ALA A 220 -13.24 12.57 13.83
CA ALA A 220 -12.18 11.90 14.54
C ALA A 220 -11.56 10.80 13.65
N THR A 221 -10.32 11.00 13.20
CA THR A 221 -9.52 9.97 12.49
C THR A 221 -8.89 8.96 13.45
N GLY A 222 -8.66 9.36 14.71
CA GLY A 222 -8.07 8.50 15.75
C GLY A 222 -6.57 8.29 15.56
N SER A 223 -5.91 7.83 16.63
CA SER A 223 -4.45 7.76 16.69
C SER A 223 -3.81 6.77 15.70
N LEU A 224 -4.53 5.71 15.29
CA LEU A 224 -4.00 4.72 14.34
C LEU A 224 -3.83 5.29 12.93
N LEU A 225 -4.66 6.26 12.53
CA LEU A 225 -4.53 6.97 11.26
C LEU A 225 -3.63 8.21 11.35
N ALA A 226 -3.28 8.64 12.57
CA ALA A 226 -2.34 9.72 12.79
C ALA A 226 -0.87 9.29 12.59
N ASP A 227 -0.58 7.98 12.71
CA ASP A 227 0.75 7.44 12.43
C ASP A 227 0.97 7.34 10.91
N TRP A 228 1.52 8.40 10.34
CA TRP A 228 1.81 8.45 8.91
C TRP A 228 2.89 7.46 8.47
N ARG A 229 3.83 7.09 9.35
CA ARG A 229 4.89 6.12 9.01
C ARG A 229 4.27 4.77 8.68
N ARG A 230 3.25 4.38 9.46
CA ARG A 230 2.40 3.22 9.22
C ARG A 230 1.65 3.32 7.88
N LEU A 231 0.98 4.44 7.61
CA LEU A 231 0.27 4.63 6.34
C LEU A 231 1.18 4.62 5.10
N ASN A 232 2.37 5.22 5.18
CA ASN A 232 3.35 5.17 4.10
C ASN A 232 3.79 3.73 3.81
N VAL A 233 4.03 2.93 4.87
CA VAL A 233 4.30 1.50 4.71
C VAL A 233 3.13 0.82 4.01
N ALA A 234 1.89 1.12 4.39
CA ALA A 234 0.69 0.57 3.73
C ALA A 234 0.64 0.90 2.23
N PHE A 235 0.79 2.18 1.86
CA PHE A 235 0.77 2.60 0.45
C PHE A 235 1.88 1.93 -0.37
N SER A 236 3.08 1.81 0.20
CA SER A 236 4.25 1.23 -0.47
C SER A 236 4.19 -0.28 -0.69
N ARG A 237 3.15 -0.98 -0.21
CA ARG A 237 2.90 -2.41 -0.50
C ARG A 237 2.27 -2.65 -1.87
N ALA A 238 1.70 -1.62 -2.49
CA ALA A 238 1.09 -1.74 -3.81
C ALA A 238 2.14 -1.56 -4.92
N LYS A 239 2.18 -2.48 -5.89
CA LYS A 239 3.10 -2.39 -7.04
C LYS A 239 2.47 -1.67 -8.23
N ARG A 240 1.26 -2.07 -8.64
CA ARG A 240 0.63 -1.57 -9.89
C ARG A 240 -0.73 -0.93 -9.69
N LYS A 241 -1.48 -1.33 -8.66
CA LYS A 241 -2.79 -0.76 -8.36
C LYS A 241 -3.02 -0.59 -6.86
N LEU A 242 -3.49 0.59 -6.49
CA LEU A 242 -3.86 0.98 -5.13
C LEU A 242 -5.28 1.55 -5.16
N LEU A 243 -6.18 0.93 -4.42
CA LEU A 243 -7.53 1.44 -4.19
C LEU A 243 -7.65 1.82 -2.73
N VAL A 244 -8.07 3.05 -2.45
CA VAL A 244 -8.27 3.55 -1.09
C VAL A 244 -9.75 3.84 -0.91
N VAL A 245 -10.36 3.32 0.16
CA VAL A 245 -11.78 3.52 0.47
C VAL A 245 -11.88 4.24 1.81
N GLY A 246 -12.65 5.33 1.86
CA GLY A 246 -12.89 6.04 3.11
C GLY A 246 -13.73 7.31 2.98
N SER A 247 -14.10 7.88 4.13
CA SER A 247 -14.82 9.15 4.21
C SER A 247 -13.87 10.32 4.03
N ARG A 248 -14.03 11.11 2.96
CA ARG A 248 -13.22 12.31 2.73
C ARG A 248 -13.36 13.30 3.89
N ARG A 249 -14.59 13.58 4.32
CA ARG A 249 -14.92 14.51 5.41
C ARG A 249 -14.20 14.19 6.72
N THR A 250 -14.07 12.90 7.03
CA THR A 250 -13.41 12.46 8.25
C THR A 250 -11.89 12.49 8.08
N LEU A 251 -11.37 12.01 6.95
CA LEU A 251 -9.92 11.90 6.73
C LEU A 251 -9.22 13.25 6.59
N GLN A 252 -9.87 14.26 6.00
CA GLN A 252 -9.30 15.61 5.84
C GLN A 252 -8.99 16.32 7.17
N GLN A 253 -9.52 15.83 8.31
CA GLN A 253 -9.20 16.39 9.63
C GLN A 253 -7.77 16.03 10.09
N SER A 254 -7.13 15.05 9.46
CA SER A 254 -5.73 14.73 9.69
C SER A 254 -4.87 15.47 8.64
N PRO A 255 -3.89 16.31 9.05
CA PRO A 255 -3.08 17.09 8.10
C PRO A 255 -2.42 16.25 7.00
N MET A 256 -1.86 15.09 7.36
CA MET A 256 -1.18 14.21 6.40
C MET A 256 -2.15 13.58 5.40
N LEU A 257 -3.34 13.19 5.86
CA LEU A 257 -4.38 12.65 4.99
C LEU A 257 -5.02 13.75 4.14
N ALA A 258 -5.13 14.99 4.64
CA ALA A 258 -5.54 16.14 3.86
C ALA A 258 -4.56 16.38 2.70
N SER A 259 -3.24 16.35 2.95
CA SER A 259 -2.24 16.47 1.87
C SER A 259 -2.33 15.33 0.85
N PHE A 260 -2.64 14.10 1.28
CA PHE A 260 -2.93 13.00 0.36
C PHE A 260 -4.20 13.27 -0.48
N LEU A 261 -5.27 13.77 0.13
CA LEU A 261 -6.53 14.08 -0.56
C LEU A 261 -6.36 15.22 -1.57
N GLU A 262 -5.64 16.28 -1.21
CA GLU A 262 -5.28 17.38 -2.12
C GLU A 262 -4.48 16.88 -3.32
N MET A 263 -3.50 16.02 -3.07
CA MET A 263 -2.72 15.35 -4.11
C MET A 263 -3.63 14.51 -5.03
N ALA A 264 -4.55 13.75 -4.46
CA ALA A 264 -5.49 12.93 -5.20
C ALA A 264 -6.43 13.78 -6.06
N ASP A 265 -6.87 14.95 -5.57
CA ASP A 265 -7.70 15.89 -6.35
C ASP A 265 -6.93 16.45 -7.54
N GLN A 266 -5.70 16.93 -7.31
CA GLN A 266 -4.84 17.50 -8.37
C GLN A 266 -4.56 16.51 -9.51
N ARG A 267 -4.51 15.21 -9.19
CA ARG A 267 -4.25 14.14 -10.15
C ARG A 267 -5.51 13.44 -10.67
N GLY A 268 -6.70 13.86 -10.23
CA GLY A 268 -7.97 13.24 -10.64
C GLY A 268 -8.13 11.79 -10.16
N TRP A 269 -7.52 11.44 -9.02
CA TRP A 269 -7.63 10.12 -8.40
C TRP A 269 -8.86 9.96 -7.51
N CYS A 270 -9.54 11.05 -7.17
CA CYS A 270 -10.75 11.03 -6.35
C CYS A 270 -11.97 10.63 -7.17
N LEU A 271 -12.72 9.66 -6.65
CA LEU A 271 -13.99 9.19 -7.21
C LEU A 271 -15.04 9.14 -6.10
N GLN A 272 -16.01 10.05 -6.15
CA GLN A 272 -17.15 10.03 -5.24
C GLN A 272 -18.10 8.89 -5.60
N LEU A 273 -18.37 8.01 -4.63
CA LEU A 273 -19.28 6.90 -4.82
C LEU A 273 -20.74 7.37 -4.83
N PRO A 274 -21.61 6.81 -5.68
CA PRO A 274 -23.05 7.08 -5.60
C PRO A 274 -23.65 6.51 -4.30
N PRO A 275 -24.77 7.06 -3.79
CA PRO A 275 -25.37 6.65 -2.51
C PRO A 275 -25.66 5.15 -2.35
N ARG A 276 -25.85 4.43 -3.45
CA ARG A 276 -26.11 2.99 -3.50
C ARG A 276 -25.03 2.21 -4.24
N ALA A 277 -23.79 2.69 -4.27
CA ALA A 277 -22.69 2.07 -5.04
C ALA A 277 -22.57 0.56 -4.85
N HIS A 278 -22.64 0.10 -3.60
CA HIS A 278 -22.59 -1.30 -3.21
C HIS A 278 -23.71 -2.17 -3.82
N GLN A 279 -24.82 -1.58 -4.27
CA GLN A 279 -25.99 -2.26 -4.83
C GLN A 279 -26.05 -2.18 -6.36
N LEU A 280 -25.27 -1.28 -6.99
CA LEU A 280 -25.36 -1.03 -8.43
C LEU A 280 -24.82 -2.19 -9.27
N TYR A 281 -23.87 -2.93 -8.74
CA TYR A 281 -23.22 -4.03 -9.42
C TYR A 281 -23.44 -5.33 -8.66
N PRO A 282 -24.08 -6.35 -9.28
CA PRO A 282 -24.14 -7.66 -8.66
C PRO A 282 -22.73 -8.24 -8.50
N MET A 283 -22.60 -9.24 -7.63
CA MET A 283 -21.36 -10.02 -7.56
C MET A 283 -21.11 -10.70 -8.90
N PRO A 284 -19.89 -10.63 -9.46
CA PRO A 284 -19.59 -11.24 -10.73
C PRO A 284 -19.51 -12.77 -10.58
N PRO A 285 -19.69 -13.54 -11.66
CA PRO A 285 -19.33 -14.95 -11.65
C PRO A 285 -17.84 -15.06 -11.36
N LEU A 286 -17.50 -15.67 -10.22
CA LEU A 286 -16.11 -15.92 -9.87
C LEU A 286 -15.62 -17.14 -10.64
N PRO A 287 -14.35 -17.15 -11.09
CA PRO A 287 -13.76 -18.36 -11.64
C PRO A 287 -13.91 -19.49 -10.62
N ALA A 288 -14.40 -20.65 -11.06
CA ALA A 288 -14.30 -21.86 -10.27
C ALA A 288 -12.82 -22.01 -9.91
N GLY A 289 -12.52 -22.13 -8.61
CA GLY A 289 -11.14 -22.31 -8.19
C GLY A 289 -10.59 -23.52 -8.91
N GLU A 290 -9.59 -23.34 -9.77
CA GLU A 290 -8.78 -24.47 -10.19
C GLU A 290 -8.25 -25.11 -8.90
N PRO A 291 -8.36 -26.43 -8.73
CA PRO A 291 -7.82 -27.10 -7.56
C PRO A 291 -6.35 -26.67 -7.43
N ALA A 292 -5.96 -26.30 -6.21
CA ALA A 292 -4.58 -25.96 -5.93
C ALA A 292 -3.68 -27.05 -6.56
N PRO A 293 -2.63 -26.68 -7.31
CA PRO A 293 -1.73 -27.68 -7.86
C PRO A 293 -1.29 -28.59 -6.70
N PRO A 294 -1.26 -29.92 -6.90
CA PRO A 294 -0.83 -30.83 -5.84
C PRO A 294 0.52 -30.34 -5.34
N ALA A 295 0.62 -30.15 -4.02
CA ALA A 295 1.87 -29.74 -3.40
C ALA A 295 2.99 -30.64 -3.94
N SER A 296 4.03 -30.04 -4.52
CA SER A 296 5.23 -30.79 -4.88
C SER A 296 5.63 -31.65 -3.68
N PRO A 297 5.86 -32.96 -3.86
CA PRO A 297 6.19 -33.83 -2.74
C PRO A 297 7.41 -33.24 -2.02
N ALA A 298 7.29 -33.13 -0.70
CA ALA A 298 8.39 -32.69 0.13
C ALA A 298 9.63 -33.54 -0.19
N PRO A 299 10.83 -32.94 -0.28
CA PRO A 299 12.05 -33.73 -0.43
C PRO A 299 12.13 -34.74 0.72
N PRO A 300 12.52 -35.99 0.46
CA PRO A 300 12.58 -37.03 1.49
C PRO A 300 13.50 -36.59 2.62
N ALA A 301 13.06 -36.80 3.86
CA ALA A 301 13.85 -36.54 5.05
C ALA A 301 15.18 -37.33 4.97
N PRO A 302 16.31 -36.76 5.43
CA PRO A 302 17.56 -37.49 5.49
C PRO A 302 17.42 -38.70 6.42
N PRO A 303 18.07 -39.84 6.12
CA PRO A 303 17.95 -41.06 6.91
C PRO A 303 18.48 -40.85 8.33
N ALA A 304 17.73 -41.35 9.30
CA ALA A 304 18.14 -41.38 10.70
C ALA A 304 19.39 -42.25 10.89
N PRO A 305 20.32 -41.87 11.80
CA PRO A 305 21.49 -42.69 12.08
C PRO A 305 21.07 -44.03 12.73
N PRO A 306 21.81 -45.13 12.46
CA PRO A 306 21.46 -46.44 12.95
C PRO A 306 21.61 -46.56 14.47
N ALA A 307 20.62 -47.19 15.10
CA ALA A 307 20.63 -47.55 16.51
C ALA A 307 21.67 -48.65 16.77
N GLN A 308 22.69 -48.35 17.57
CA GLN A 308 23.60 -49.36 18.12
C GLN A 308 23.05 -49.85 19.47
N GLN A 309 22.76 -51.16 19.54
CA GLN A 309 22.59 -51.90 20.78
C GLN A 309 23.81 -52.81 20.98
N GLY A 310 24.36 -52.86 22.20
CA GLY A 310 25.12 -54.02 22.68
C GLY A 310 26.51 -53.76 23.27
N SER A 311 26.53 -53.44 24.58
CA SER A 311 27.50 -53.75 25.64
C SER A 311 28.92 -54.28 25.32
N GLY A 312 29.93 -53.72 26.01
CA GLY A 312 31.21 -54.40 26.29
C GLY A 312 32.24 -53.52 27.00
N ARG A 313 32.56 -53.83 28.27
CA ARG A 313 33.56 -53.18 29.13
C ARG A 313 34.98 -53.11 28.52
N ARG A 314 35.74 -52.04 28.81
CA ARG A 314 37.01 -52.03 29.60
C ARG A 314 37.73 -50.67 29.57
N HIS A 315 38.53 -50.46 30.62
CA HIS A 315 39.33 -49.30 31.02
C HIS A 315 40.20 -48.61 29.94
N GLY A 316 40.45 -47.31 30.13
CA GLY A 316 41.62 -46.63 29.55
C GLY A 316 41.50 -45.10 29.58
N ALA A 317 42.51 -44.44 30.16
CA ALA A 317 42.57 -43.00 30.42
C ALA A 317 42.62 -42.12 29.16
N GLY A 318 42.11 -40.89 29.25
CA GLY A 318 42.28 -39.86 28.21
C GLY A 318 41.76 -38.50 28.66
N HIS A 319 42.69 -37.54 28.78
CA HIS A 319 42.49 -36.14 29.16
C HIS A 319 41.32 -35.43 28.45
N ALA A 320 40.57 -34.62 29.21
CA ALA A 320 39.69 -33.60 28.68
C ALA A 320 40.49 -32.30 28.39
N PRO A 321 40.39 -31.69 27.21
CA PRO A 321 40.93 -30.35 26.97
C PRO A 321 40.05 -29.28 27.65
N PRO A 322 40.64 -28.18 28.17
CA PRO A 322 39.89 -27.15 28.89
C PRO A 322 39.04 -26.28 27.95
N PRO A 323 37.95 -25.67 28.46
CA PRO A 323 37.09 -24.78 27.69
C PRO A 323 37.81 -23.45 27.34
N PRO A 324 37.41 -22.78 26.23
CA PRO A 324 38.03 -21.52 25.82
C PRO A 324 37.72 -20.39 26.82
N PRO A 325 38.64 -19.41 26.99
CA PRO A 325 38.51 -18.39 28.00
C PRO A 325 37.43 -17.35 27.64
N ILE A 326 36.65 -17.00 28.66
CA ILE A 326 35.72 -15.87 28.70
C ILE A 326 36.55 -14.59 28.69
N VAL A 327 36.36 -13.73 27.68
CA VAL A 327 37.00 -12.41 27.60
C VAL A 327 36.19 -11.43 28.47
N PRO A 328 36.79 -10.77 29.47
CA PRO A 328 36.09 -9.75 30.25
C PRO A 328 36.06 -8.39 29.55
N ASP A 329 34.92 -7.72 29.67
CA ASP A 329 34.71 -6.32 29.30
C ASP A 329 35.61 -5.39 30.13
N ASN A 330 36.71 -4.93 29.53
CA ASN A 330 37.27 -3.56 29.67
C ASN A 330 38.73 -3.54 29.19
N MET A 331 39.00 -2.91 28.03
CA MET A 331 40.21 -2.10 27.83
C MET A 331 40.09 -1.20 26.59
N PRO A 332 40.84 -0.08 26.55
CA PRO A 332 40.53 1.09 25.73
C PRO A 332 40.94 0.91 24.27
N ILE A 333 40.18 1.53 23.36
CA ILE A 333 40.52 1.64 21.94
C ILE A 333 41.70 2.60 21.81
N THR A 334 42.92 2.06 21.69
CA THR A 334 44.08 2.82 21.23
C THR A 334 44.07 2.93 19.71
N ALA A 335 44.37 4.14 19.26
CA ALA A 335 44.54 4.53 17.88
C ALA A 335 45.61 3.69 17.18
N ASN A 336 45.28 3.18 15.99
CA ASN A 336 46.11 3.21 14.77
C ASN A 336 45.59 2.17 13.77
N LEU A 337 44.83 2.62 12.77
CA LEU A 337 44.89 2.05 11.43
C LEU A 337 44.41 3.11 10.41
N VAL A 338 45.19 4.20 10.34
CA VAL A 338 45.20 5.14 9.21
C VAL A 338 46.47 4.82 8.41
N HIS A 339 46.44 3.76 7.63
CA HIS A 339 47.26 3.60 6.43
C HIS A 339 46.78 2.37 5.65
N GLU A 340 46.82 2.46 4.32
CA GLU A 340 46.60 1.37 3.35
C GLU A 340 45.22 1.13 2.72
N ILE A 341 44.47 2.18 2.36
CA ILE A 341 43.67 2.12 1.11
C ILE A 341 43.65 3.50 0.47
N HIS A 342 44.70 3.87 -0.28
CA HIS A 342 44.64 4.82 -1.42
C HIS A 342 46.01 4.88 -2.13
N GLN A 343 46.30 3.88 -2.96
CA GLN A 343 47.19 4.05 -4.11
C GLN A 343 46.50 3.51 -5.36
N VAL A 344 45.65 4.34 -5.97
CA VAL A 344 45.39 4.32 -7.41
C VAL A 344 45.24 5.77 -7.85
N ALA A 345 46.17 6.22 -8.68
CA ALA A 345 46.24 7.57 -9.22
C ALA A 345 45.09 7.87 -10.19
N PRO A 346 44.57 9.11 -10.27
CA PRO A 346 43.65 9.52 -11.31
C PRO A 346 44.39 10.01 -12.57
N ALA A 347 43.93 9.53 -13.74
CA ALA A 347 44.36 10.00 -15.04
C ALA A 347 43.85 11.44 -15.32
N ARG A 348 44.75 12.30 -15.82
CA ARG A 348 44.47 13.66 -16.34
C ARG A 348 44.01 13.60 -17.80
N VAL A 349 42.98 14.37 -18.15
CA VAL A 349 42.76 14.99 -19.49
C VAL A 349 42.06 16.36 -19.29
N PRO A 350 42.33 17.41 -20.12
CA PRO A 350 42.34 18.80 -19.67
C PRO A 350 41.15 19.66 -20.10
N GLY A 351 40.92 20.74 -19.32
CA GLY A 351 40.71 22.11 -19.79
C GLY A 351 39.43 22.49 -20.53
N GLY A 352 38.61 23.35 -19.93
CA GLY A 352 37.65 24.18 -20.69
C GLY A 352 36.68 25.00 -19.82
N GLY A 353 36.92 26.31 -19.76
CA GLY A 353 35.88 27.36 -19.78
C GLY A 353 34.99 27.53 -18.54
N GLY A 354 35.26 28.56 -17.75
CA GLY A 354 34.39 28.96 -16.65
C GLY A 354 33.09 29.67 -17.07
N GLN A 355 32.10 29.61 -16.18
CA GLN A 355 31.19 30.72 -15.93
C GLN A 355 30.58 30.59 -14.53
N ARG A 356 30.71 31.65 -13.74
CA ARG A 356 30.06 31.85 -12.43
C ARG A 356 28.59 32.17 -12.65
N VAL A 357 27.68 31.53 -11.90
CA VAL A 357 26.39 32.13 -11.57
C VAL A 357 25.99 31.81 -10.12
N ALA A 358 25.69 32.91 -9.42
CA ALA A 358 24.99 33.19 -8.17
C ALA A 358 24.49 32.05 -7.25
N SER A 359 24.94 32.20 -5.99
CA SER A 359 24.32 31.74 -4.75
C SER A 359 22.84 32.16 -4.65
N ALA A 360 21.96 31.20 -4.33
CA ALA A 360 20.60 31.44 -3.87
C ALA A 360 20.32 30.56 -2.65
N ALA A 361 19.71 31.18 -1.65
CA ALA A 361 19.63 30.75 -0.27
C ALA A 361 18.76 29.50 -0.04
N GLN A 362 19.18 28.66 0.91
CA GLN A 362 18.39 27.58 1.49
C GLN A 362 17.30 28.17 2.42
N PRO A 363 16.03 27.74 2.34
CA PRO A 363 15.10 27.96 3.42
C PRO A 363 15.15 26.82 4.44
N SER A 364 14.99 27.24 5.68
CA SER A 364 15.02 26.52 6.96
C SER A 364 14.19 25.24 7.01
N VAL A 365 14.80 24.19 7.54
CA VAL A 365 14.13 22.97 8.01
C VAL A 365 13.31 23.32 9.26
N VAL A 366 11.99 23.08 9.19
CA VAL A 366 11.10 23.09 10.35
C VAL A 366 11.02 21.66 10.85
N ASP A 367 11.52 21.43 12.06
CA ASP A 367 11.44 20.15 12.78
C ASP A 367 9.99 19.80 13.14
N TRP A 368 9.54 18.57 12.79
CA TRP A 368 8.48 17.83 13.48
C TRP A 368 8.70 16.31 13.36
#